data_AF-A0A392NL17-F1
#
_entry.id   AF-A0A392NL17-F1
#
_cell.length_a   1.000
_cell.length_b   1.000
_cell.length_c   1.000
_cell.angle_alpha   90.00
_cell.angle_beta   90.00
_cell.angle_gamma   90.00
#
_symmetry.space_group_name_H-M   'P 1'
#
loop_
_entity.id
_entity.type
_entity.pdbx_description
1 polymer ?
#
loop_
_entity_poly.entity_id
_entity_poly.type
_entity_poly.pdbx_seq_one_letter_code
_entity_poly.pdbx_strand_id
1 'polypeptide(L)'
;MEDFKFLYEHGINTVRIPVGWWIAYDPDPPNPFIGGSLEALDNAFSWAQEYDIKCIIDLHAAPGSQNGMEHSASIDGFTEWPTSPDYISKSLRVIEFLIS
;
A
#
# COMPACT_ATOMS: atom_id res chain seq x y z
N MET A 1 -9.05 -4.85 -14.33
CA MET A 1 -10.47 -4.72 -14.74
C MET A 1 -11.23 -6.04 -14.60
N GLU A 2 -10.76 -7.14 -15.19
CA GLU A 2 -11.44 -8.46 -15.10
C GLU A 2 -11.68 -8.92 -13.65
N ASP A 3 -10.72 -8.71 -12.74
CA ASP A 3 -10.88 -9.07 -11.32
C ASP A 3 -11.97 -8.27 -10.61
N PHE A 4 -12.06 -6.95 -10.83
CA PHE A 4 -13.10 -6.11 -10.22
C PHE A 4 -14.49 -6.46 -10.77
N LYS A 5 -14.59 -6.78 -12.06
CA LYS A 5 -15.81 -7.30 -12.65
C LYS A 5 -16.23 -8.61 -11.98
N PHE A 6 -15.29 -9.55 -11.81
CA PHE A 6 -15.55 -10.81 -11.12
C PHE A 6 -16.07 -10.57 -9.70
N LEU A 7 -15.41 -9.69 -8.92
CA LEU A 7 -15.84 -9.35 -7.56
C LEU A 7 -17.28 -8.79 -7.53
N TYR A 8 -17.59 -7.89 -8.45
CA TYR A 8 -18.93 -7.31 -8.58
C TYR A 8 -19.99 -8.36 -8.92
N GLU A 9 -19.71 -9.25 -9.88
CA GLU A 9 -20.62 -10.35 -10.25
C GLU A 9 -20.91 -11.31 -9.08
N HIS A 10 -20.01 -11.36 -8.09
CA HIS A 10 -20.16 -12.16 -6.87
C HIS A 10 -20.70 -11.36 -5.67
N GLY A 11 -21.16 -10.13 -5.89
CA GLY A 11 -21.78 -9.30 -4.85
C GLY A 11 -20.79 -8.70 -3.84
N ILE A 12 -19.49 -8.72 -4.13
CA ILE A 12 -18.49 -8.01 -3.32
C ILE A 12 -18.57 -6.51 -3.64
N ASN A 13 -18.62 -5.68 -2.59
CA ASN A 13 -18.78 -4.23 -2.71
C ASN A 13 -17.59 -3.44 -2.17
N THR A 14 -16.57 -4.10 -1.61
CA THR A 14 -15.41 -3.44 -1.00
C THR A 14 -14.16 -4.31 -1.16
N VAL A 15 -13.03 -3.69 -1.47
CA VAL A 15 -11.70 -4.31 -1.48
C VAL A 15 -10.77 -3.62 -0.50
N ARG A 16 -9.87 -4.40 0.11
CA ARG A 16 -8.75 -3.88 0.91
C ARG A 16 -7.48 -3.99 0.07
N ILE A 17 -6.80 -2.86 -0.13
CA ILE A 17 -5.62 -2.76 -1.00
C ILE A 17 -4.40 -2.48 -0.12
N PRO A 18 -3.54 -3.48 0.14
CA PRO A 18 -2.31 -3.29 0.87
C PRO A 18 -1.27 -2.57 0.00
N VAL A 19 -0.66 -1.52 0.54
CA VAL A 19 0.43 -0.77 -0.09
C VAL A 19 1.62 -0.67 0.86
N GLY A 20 2.84 -0.65 0.30
CA GLY A 20 4.05 -0.42 1.06
C GLY A 20 4.42 1.06 1.12
N TRP A 21 5.17 1.46 2.14
CA TRP A 21 5.58 2.86 2.34
C TRP A 21 6.31 3.49 1.15
N TRP A 22 6.98 2.68 0.34
CA TRP A 22 7.74 3.12 -0.84
C TRP A 22 6.85 3.70 -1.95
N ILE A 23 5.53 3.46 -1.93
CA ILE A 23 4.58 4.03 -2.90
C ILE A 23 4.64 5.55 -2.99
N ALA A 24 4.96 6.23 -1.86
CA ALA A 24 5.08 7.68 -1.80
C ALA A 24 6.34 8.23 -2.52
N TYR A 25 7.19 7.33 -3.05
CA TYR A 25 8.42 7.66 -3.76
C TYR A 25 8.39 7.24 -5.23
N ASP A 26 7.23 6.79 -5.74
CA ASP A 26 7.09 6.47 -7.16
C ASP A 26 7.35 7.70 -8.05
N PRO A 27 7.95 7.50 -9.25
CA PRO A 27 8.28 6.22 -9.88
C PRO A 27 9.66 5.66 -9.52
N ASP A 28 10.44 6.33 -8.66
CA ASP A 28 11.84 5.98 -8.34
C ASP A 28 12.01 5.77 -6.83
N PRO A 29 11.40 4.71 -6.26
CA PRO A 29 11.55 4.40 -4.85
C PRO A 29 12.97 3.97 -4.52
N PRO A 30 13.38 4.08 -3.24
CA PRO A 30 14.71 3.63 -2.83
C PRO A 30 14.88 2.12 -3.00
N ASN A 31 16.08 1.70 -3.41
CA ASN A 31 16.45 0.28 -3.46
C ASN A 31 16.17 -0.42 -2.11
N PRO A 32 15.68 -1.68 -2.11
CA PRO A 32 15.47 -2.57 -3.26
C PRO A 32 14.07 -2.47 -3.90
N PHE A 33 13.26 -1.48 -3.53
CA PHE A 33 11.89 -1.35 -4.03
C PHE A 33 11.89 -0.82 -5.46
N ILE A 34 10.84 -1.16 -6.21
CA ILE A 34 10.65 -0.79 -7.62
C ILE A 34 9.35 -0.03 -7.75
N GLY A 35 9.34 0.98 -8.62
CA GLY A 35 8.17 1.83 -8.82
C GLY A 35 7.05 1.21 -9.65
N GLY A 36 5.93 1.93 -9.74
CA GLY A 36 4.72 1.56 -10.50
C GLY A 36 3.53 1.15 -9.62
N SER A 37 3.73 1.13 -8.30
CA SER A 37 2.66 0.84 -7.34
C SER A 37 1.56 1.91 -7.28
N LEU A 38 1.91 3.18 -7.48
CA LEU A 38 0.97 4.30 -7.52
C LEU A 38 0.08 4.24 -8.76
N GLU A 39 0.66 4.00 -9.94
CA GLU A 39 -0.10 3.80 -11.17
C GLU A 39 -1.04 2.58 -11.06
N ALA A 40 -0.57 1.48 -10.44
CA ALA A 40 -1.41 0.33 -10.18
C ALA A 40 -2.57 0.66 -9.22
N LEU A 41 -2.34 1.51 -8.21
CA LEU A 41 -3.37 1.97 -7.28
C LEU A 41 -4.42 2.86 -7.99
N ASP A 42 -3.99 3.78 -8.84
CA ASP A 42 -4.88 4.64 -9.66
C ASP A 42 -5.75 3.81 -10.60
N ASN A 43 -5.17 2.78 -11.21
CA ASN A 43 -5.91 1.80 -12.01
C ASN A 43 -6.94 1.05 -11.17
N ALA A 44 -6.58 0.62 -9.95
CA ALA A 44 -7.49 -0.04 -9.04
C ALA A 44 -8.66 0.88 -8.63
N PHE A 45 -8.43 2.17 -8.39
CA PHE A 45 -9.49 3.14 -8.15
C PHE A 45 -10.42 3.31 -9.35
N SER A 46 -9.85 3.37 -10.56
CA SER A 46 -10.63 3.48 -11.79
C SER A 46 -11.54 2.26 -11.99
N TRP A 47 -11.04 1.05 -11.77
CA TRP A 47 -11.85 -0.17 -11.84
C TRP A 47 -12.88 -0.24 -10.71
N ALA A 48 -12.51 0.16 -9.49
CA ALA A 48 -13.42 0.20 -8.36
C ALA A 48 -14.61 1.12 -8.63
N GLN A 49 -14.35 2.29 -9.23
CA GLN A 49 -15.39 3.25 -9.61
C GLN A 49 -16.34 2.68 -10.68
N GLU A 50 -15.82 1.96 -11.67
CA GLU A 50 -16.64 1.34 -12.74
C GLU A 50 -17.66 0.35 -12.20
N TYR A 51 -17.32 -0.39 -11.14
CA TYR A 51 -18.15 -1.45 -10.55
C TYR A 51 -18.78 -1.08 -9.19
N ASP A 52 -18.75 0.21 -8.80
CA ASP A 52 -19.20 0.71 -7.49
C ASP A 52 -18.64 -0.09 -6.28
N ILE A 53 -17.39 -0.52 -6.39
CA ILE A 53 -16.64 -1.16 -5.31
C ILE A 53 -15.91 -0.08 -4.51
N LYS A 54 -15.98 -0.14 -3.18
CA LYS A 54 -15.23 0.76 -2.29
C LYS A 54 -13.81 0.24 -2.04
N CYS A 55 -12.88 1.14 -1.76
CA CYS A 55 -11.50 0.79 -1.47
C CYS A 55 -11.13 1.16 -0.02
N ILE A 56 -10.51 0.23 0.69
CA ILE A 56 -9.82 0.47 1.96
C ILE A 56 -8.33 0.43 1.66
N ILE A 57 -7.66 1.57 1.73
CA ILE A 57 -6.20 1.65 1.57
C ILE A 57 -5.54 1.28 2.89
N ASP A 58 -4.62 0.33 2.81
CA ASP A 58 -3.94 -0.25 3.96
C ASP A 58 -2.45 -0.03 3.82
N LEU A 59 -1.86 0.84 4.64
CA LEU A 59 -0.41 0.96 4.74
C LEU A 59 0.14 -0.30 5.42
N HIS A 60 0.45 -1.30 4.59
CA HIS A 60 0.72 -2.67 5.02
C HIS A 60 2.15 -2.90 5.47
N ALA A 61 3.11 -2.15 4.90
CA ALA A 61 4.52 -2.20 5.27
C ALA A 61 5.01 -0.80 5.63
N ALA A 62 5.41 -0.62 6.89
CA ALA A 62 6.00 0.63 7.36
C ALA A 62 7.53 0.63 7.18
N PRO A 63 8.17 1.81 7.05
CA PRO A 63 9.63 1.90 7.01
C PRO A 63 10.24 1.25 8.26
N GLY A 64 11.29 0.45 8.11
CA GLY A 64 11.89 -0.24 9.25
C GLY A 64 11.09 -1.45 9.78
N SER A 65 9.99 -1.84 9.12
CA SER A 65 9.16 -3.01 9.46
C SER A 65 8.51 -2.95 10.85
N GLN A 66 7.18 -3.02 10.88
CA GLN A 66 6.42 -2.91 12.13
C GLN A 66 6.28 -4.23 12.91
N ASN A 67 6.58 -5.38 12.30
CA ASN A 67 6.36 -6.68 12.93
C ASN A 67 7.42 -7.75 12.59
N GLY A 68 8.41 -7.43 11.78
CA GLY A 68 9.50 -8.34 11.42
C GLY A 68 9.14 -9.40 10.38
N MET A 69 7.93 -9.39 9.82
CA MET A 69 7.47 -10.39 8.85
C MET A 69 7.75 -9.94 7.41
N GLU A 70 7.80 -10.90 6.49
CA GLU A 70 8.08 -10.66 5.07
C GLU A 70 7.04 -9.72 4.44
N HIS A 71 5.78 -9.79 4.88
CA HIS A 71 4.71 -8.94 4.39
C HIS A 71 4.83 -7.47 4.88
N SER A 72 5.70 -7.18 5.86
CA SER A 72 6.11 -5.80 6.21
C SER A 72 7.45 -5.40 5.58
N ALA A 73 7.91 -6.15 4.57
CA ALA A 73 9.20 -5.99 3.90
C ALA A 73 10.44 -6.21 4.80
N SER A 74 10.28 -6.97 5.88
CA SER A 74 11.41 -7.48 6.66
C SER A 74 12.13 -8.58 5.89
N ILE A 75 13.46 -8.58 5.91
CA ILE A 75 14.29 -9.61 5.23
C ILE A 75 14.81 -10.64 6.24
N ASP A 76 15.16 -10.23 7.46
CA ASP A 76 15.83 -11.05 8.46
C ASP A 76 15.14 -11.03 9.84
N GLY A 77 13.93 -10.47 9.92
CA GLY A 77 13.20 -10.30 11.18
C GLY A 77 13.35 -8.92 11.82
N PHE A 78 14.07 -7.98 11.20
CA PHE A 78 14.23 -6.63 11.75
C PHE A 78 12.87 -5.95 12.02
N THR A 79 12.79 -5.29 13.17
CA THR A 79 11.60 -4.58 13.64
C THR A 79 12.02 -3.25 14.25
N GLU A 80 12.42 -2.31 13.41
CA GLU A 80 12.96 -1.01 13.82
C GLU A 80 11.91 0.10 13.80
N TRP A 81 10.79 -0.09 13.09
CA TRP A 81 9.70 0.90 13.07
C TRP A 81 9.26 1.38 14.46
N PRO A 82 8.99 0.50 15.46
CA PRO A 82 8.53 0.96 16.77
C PRO A 82 9.61 1.66 17.61
N THR A 83 10.89 1.56 17.24
CA THR A 83 12.02 2.11 18.01
C THR A 83 12.61 3.38 17.39
N SER A 84 12.20 3.75 16.18
CA SER A 84 12.75 4.87 15.43
C SER A 84 11.72 5.98 15.18
N PRO A 85 11.86 7.16 15.83
CA PRO A 85 11.02 8.32 15.55
C PRO A 85 11.06 8.76 14.08
N ASP A 86 12.18 8.53 13.39
CA ASP A 86 12.32 8.83 11.96
C ASP A 86 11.41 7.93 11.11
N TYR A 87 11.37 6.62 11.39
CA TYR A 87 10.48 5.71 10.67
C TYR A 87 9.00 6.01 10.92
N ILE A 88 8.63 6.36 12.15
CA ILE A 88 7.27 6.80 12.48
C ILE A 88 6.92 8.08 11.70
N SER A 89 7.82 9.06 11.67
CA SER A 89 7.60 10.32 10.92
C SER A 89 7.48 10.07 9.42
N LYS A 90 8.27 9.15 8.86
CA LYS A 90 8.15 8.72 7.46
C LYS A 90 6.81 8.03 7.19
N SER A 91 6.33 7.15 8.08
CA SER A 91 4.98 6.56 7.95
C SER A 91 3.89 7.63 7.91
N LEU A 92 3.96 8.64 8.78
CA LEU A 92 2.97 9.74 8.78
C LEU A 92 2.98 10.50 7.46
N ARG A 93 4.16 10.80 6.91
CA ARG A 93 4.27 11.43 5.59
C ARG A 93 3.66 10.59 4.47
N VAL A 94 3.82 9.27 4.53
CA VAL A 94 3.19 8.36 3.55
C VAL A 94 1.67 8.38 3.70
N ILE A 95 1.15 8.38 4.94
CA ILE A 95 -0.29 8.50 5.19
C ILE A 95 -0.82 9.82 4.64
N GLU A 96 -0.13 10.94 4.90
CA GLU A 96 -0.48 12.26 4.35
C GLU A 96 -0.51 12.26 2.81
N PHE A 97 0.45 11.59 2.17
CA PHE A 97 0.47 11.41 0.72
C PHE A 97 -0.72 10.57 0.20
N LEU A 98 -1.13 9.53 0.92
CA LEU A 98 -2.23 8.66 0.49
C LEU A 98 -3.62 9.31 0.65
N ILE A 99 -3.74 10.34 1.48
CA ILE A 99 -5.01 11.04 1.73
C ILE A 99 -5.12 12.39 1.02
N SER A 100 -4.05 12.86 0.36
CA SER A 100 -4.03 14.14 -0.38
C SER A 100 -4.69 14.04 -1.74
#